data_AF-A0A0C1YR82-F1
#
_entry.id   AF-A0A0C1YR82-F1
#
_cell.length_a   1.000
_cell.length_b   1.000
_cell.length_c   1.000
_cell.angle_alpha   90.00
_cell.angle_beta   90.00
_cell.angle_gamma   90.00
#
_symmetry.space_group_name_H-M   'P 1'
#
loop_
_entity.id
_entity.type
_entity.pdbx_description
1 polymer ?
#
loop_
_entity_poly.entity_id
_entity_poly.type
_entity_poly.pdbx_seq_one_letter_code
_entity_poly.pdbx_strand_id
1 'polypeptide(L)' 'MPTNRTDDKCALPSCTCSVPAGQRYCSEECKRAHAHPDEQSEQCPCEHAECTSAGPSGGVTV' A
#
# COMPACT_ATOMS: atom_id res chain seq x y z
N MET A 1 21.57 17.30 10.16
CA MET A 1 21.65 15.83 9.99
C MET A 1 20.22 15.32 9.83
N PRO A 2 19.91 14.64 8.71
CA PRO A 2 18.57 14.59 8.15
C PRO A 2 17.66 13.66 8.97
N THR A 3 16.55 14.25 9.41
CA THR A 3 15.21 13.68 9.58
C THR A 3 15.11 12.26 10.14
N ASN A 4 14.82 12.20 11.44
CA ASN A 4 14.17 11.08 12.12
C ASN A 4 12.80 10.81 11.45
N ARG A 5 12.83 10.18 10.28
CA ARG A 5 11.63 9.78 9.55
C ARG A 5 11.30 8.38 10.05
N THR A 6 10.61 8.31 11.19
CA THR A 6 9.85 7.12 11.59
C THR A 6 8.67 6.99 10.64
N ASP A 7 8.96 6.85 9.36
CA ASP A 7 7.97 6.48 8.37
C ASP A 7 7.72 4.99 8.60
N ASP A 8 6.57 4.69 9.18
CA ASP A 8 6.11 3.32 9.34
C ASP A 8 5.62 2.84 7.98
N LYS A 9 5.62 1.53 7.75
CA LYS A 9 5.01 0.97 6.54
C LYS A 9 3.52 0.73 6.76
N CYS A 10 2.75 0.86 5.69
CA CYS A 10 1.34 0.51 5.70
C CYS A 10 1.16 -0.92 6.26
N ALA A 11 0.20 -1.09 7.16
CA ALA A 11 -0.10 -2.37 7.79
C ALA A 11 -0.73 -3.38 6.83
N LEU A 12 -1.15 -2.96 5.63
CA LEU A 12 -1.61 -3.86 4.59
C LEU A 12 -0.40 -4.58 3.95
N PRO A 13 -0.31 -5.93 3.98
CA PRO A 13 0.85 -6.65 3.46
C PRO A 13 1.05 -6.49 1.94
N SER A 14 -0.05 -6.30 1.19
CA SER A 14 0.00 -6.01 -0.26
C SER A 14 0.39 -4.57 -0.58
N CYS A 15 0.63 -3.74 0.44
CA CYS A 15 0.95 -2.33 0.30
C CYS A 15 2.39 -2.08 0.77
N THR A 16 3.24 -1.57 -0.12
CA THR A 16 4.59 -1.14 0.22
C THR A 16 4.65 0.29 0.71
N CYS A 17 3.49 0.94 0.80
CA CYS A 17 3.40 2.37 0.95
C CYS A 17 3.88 2.87 2.31
N SER A 18 4.68 3.92 2.26
CA SER A 18 5.26 4.65 3.38
C SER A 18 4.19 5.50 4.06
N VAL A 19 4.02 5.36 5.38
CA VAL A 19 3.00 6.06 6.17
C VAL A 19 3.61 6.96 7.25
N PRO A 20 3.05 8.15 7.47
CA PRO A 20 3.52 9.03 8.54
C PRO A 20 3.43 8.35 9.91
N ALA A 21 4.41 8.62 10.77
CA ALA A 21 4.42 8.16 12.16
C ALA A 21 3.05 8.41 12.84
N GLY A 22 2.43 7.34 13.33
CA GLY A 22 1.11 7.39 13.97
C GLY A 22 -0.07 7.03 13.06
N GLN A 23 0.14 6.89 11.76
CA GLN A 23 -0.83 6.28 10.85
C GLN A 23 -0.47 4.82 10.60
N ARG A 24 -1.46 3.92 10.59
CA ARG A 24 -1.26 2.50 10.27
C ARG A 24 -1.48 2.18 8.80
N TYR A 25 -2.22 3.01 8.08
CA TYR A 25 -2.61 2.77 6.70
C TYR A 25 -2.37 4.05 5.90
N CYS A 26 -1.93 3.88 4.65
CA CYS A 26 -1.68 5.02 3.75
C CYS A 26 -2.99 5.63 3.23
N SER A 27 -4.05 4.82 3.10
CA SER A 27 -5.39 5.24 2.71
C SER A 27 -6.46 4.43 3.45
N GLU A 28 -7.70 4.91 3.43
CA GLU A 28 -8.86 4.21 3.99
C GLU A 28 -9.13 2.87 3.29
N GLU A 29 -8.85 2.80 1.98
CA GLU A 29 -8.98 1.56 1.21
C GLU A 29 -8.07 0.45 1.76
N CYS A 30 -6.82 0.76 2.14
CA CYS A 30 -5.95 -0.21 2.79
C CYS A 30 -6.48 -0.67 4.15
N LYS A 31 -7.07 0.25 4.92
CA LYS A 31 -7.69 -0.07 6.21
C LYS A 31 -8.88 -1.01 6.03
N ARG A 32 -9.72 -0.75 5.01
CA ARG A 32 -10.89 -1.57 4.69
C ARG A 32 -10.48 -2.93 4.15
N ALA A 33 -9.53 -2.99 3.23
CA ALA A 33 -8.97 -4.23 2.72
C ALA A 33 -8.36 -5.10 3.84
N HIS A 34 -7.59 -4.50 4.74
CA HIS A 34 -7.05 -5.23 5.90
C HIS A 34 -8.16 -5.77 6.82
N ALA A 35 -9.29 -5.05 6.96
CA ALA A 35 -10.44 -5.51 7.74
C ALA A 35 -11.29 -6.57 7.00
N HIS A 36 -11.21 -6.64 5.68
CA HIS A 36 -11.97 -7.54 4.82
C HIS A 36 -11.02 -8.36 3.91
N PRO A 37 -10.26 -9.33 4.47
CA PRO A 37 -9.30 -10.13 3.71
C PRO A 37 -9.94 -11.03 2.64
N ASP A 38 -11.23 -11.37 2.75
CA ASP A 38 -11.96 -12.13 1.74
C ASP A 38 -12.16 -11.33 0.44
N GLU A 39 -12.27 -10.00 0.57
CA GLU A 39 -12.41 -9.04 -0.52
C GLU A 39 -11.04 -8.43 -0.92
N GLN A 40 -9.94 -8.92 -0.33
CA GLN A 40 -8.60 -8.45 -0.71
C GLN A 40 -8.25 -8.98 -2.10
N SER A 41 -8.31 -8.07 -3.08
CA SER A 41 -7.61 -8.26 -4.34
C SER A 41 -6.10 -8.40 -4.07
N GLU A 42 -5.40 -9.15 -4.91
CA GLU A 42 -3.94 -9.35 -4.83
C GLU A 42 -3.16 -8.02 -4.91
N GLN A 43 -3.83 -6.96 -5.35
CA GLN A 43 -3.29 -5.62 -5.55
C GLN A 43 -3.66 -4.68 -4.40
N CYS A 44 -2.75 -3.77 -4.04
CA CYS A 44 -3.08 -2.69 -3.11
C CYS A 44 -4.22 -1.83 -3.68
N PRO A 45 -5.32 -1.60 -2.94
CA PRO A 45 -6.41 -0.73 -3.39
C PRO A 45 -6.10 0.76 -3.15
N CYS A 46 -4.92 1.08 -2.64
CA CYS A 46 -4.53 2.43 -2.28
C CYS A 46 -4.20 3.34 -3.47
N GLU A 47 -4.15 2.78 -4.70
CA GLU A 47 -3.86 3.47 -5.98
C GLU A 47 -2.64 4.41 -5.96
N HIS A 48 -1.77 4.27 -4.96
CA HIS A 48 -0.55 5.05 -4.86
C HIS A 48 0.41 4.64 -5.96
N ALA A 49 1.14 5.61 -6.53
CA ALA A 49 2.05 5.37 -7.64
C ALA A 49 3.04 4.21 -7.39
N GLU A 50 3.55 4.09 -6.16
CA GLU A 50 4.44 3.00 -5.77
C GLU A 50 3.74 1.63 -5.71
N CYS A 51 2.51 1.60 -5.25
CA CYS A 51 1.70 0.40 -5.11
C CYS A 51 1.03 0.00 -6.46
N THR A 52 0.75 0.97 -7.35
CA THR A 52 0.33 0.79 -8.76
C THR A 52 1.49 0.30 -9.64
N SER A 53 2.70 0.83 -9.42
CA SER A 53 3.90 0.40 -10.17
C SER A 53 4.34 -1.01 -9.80
N ALA A 54 3.89 -1.53 -8.66
CA ALA A 54 4.11 -2.89 -8.19
C ALA A 54 2.98 -3.87 -8.59
N GLY A 55 1.92 -3.41 -9.26
CA GLY A 55 0.97 -4.30 -9.94
C GLY A 55 1.70 -5.16 -10.99
N PRO A 56 1.20 -6.37 -11.30
CA PRO A 56 1.99 -7.40 -11.97
C PRO A 56 2.63 -6.81 -13.21
N SER A 57 3.90 -7.16 -13.44
CA SER A 57 4.54 -7.03 -14.74
C SER A 57 3.80 -7.91 -15.75
N GLY A 58 2.55 -7.57 -16.06
CA GLY A 58 1.75 -8.06 -17.16
C GLY A 58 1.93 -7.09 -18.30
N GLY A 59 3.14 -7.05 -18.84
CA GLY A 59 3.32 -6.67 -20.22
C GLY A 59 2.55 -7.67 -21.07
N VAL A 60 1.29 -7.37 -21.36
CA VAL A 60 0.63 -7.88 -22.55
C VAL A 60 0.80 -6.83 -23.63
N THR A 61 1.81 -7.09 -24.45
CA THR A 61 1.98 -6.54 -25.78
C THR A 61 0.67 -6.68 -26.56
N VAL A 62 0.19 -5.58 -27.15
CA VAL A 62 -0.52 -5.59 -28.43
C VAL A 62 -0.02 -4.43 -29.29
#